data_AF-A0A7K3WLC3-F1
#
_entry.id   AF-A0A7K3WLC3-F1
#
_cell.length_a   1.000
_cell.length_b   1.000
_cell.length_c   1.000
_cell.angle_alpha   90.00
_cell.angle_beta   90.00
_cell.angle_gamma   90.00
#
_symmetry.space_group_name_H-M   'P 1'
#
loop_
_entity.id
_entity.type
_entity.pdbx_description
1 polymer ?
#
loop_
_entity_poly.entity_id
_entity_poly.type
_entity_poly.pdbx_seq_one_letter_code
_entity_poly.pdbx_strand_id
1 'polypeptide(L)'
;MKKIVFLRGATQMNSNMQTLQIKISKSDFERYKLKSTEIKFTDLVELISNEYARETLLDCNEIAEQEGLSKMTSEEINAEIKAVRDAKDHS
;
A
#
# COMPACT_ATOMS: atom_id res chain seq x y z
N MET A 1 51.71 35.98 4.93
CA MET A 1 51.50 34.65 5.54
C MET A 1 50.03 34.29 5.43
N LYS A 2 49.75 33.07 4.97
CA LYS A 2 48.41 32.52 4.70
C LYS A 2 47.65 32.28 6.01
N LYS A 3 46.35 32.60 6.07
CA LYS A 3 45.39 31.85 6.87
C LYS A 3 44.17 31.52 6.01
N ILE A 4 43.93 30.23 5.96
CA ILE A 4 42.98 29.49 5.13
C ILE A 4 41.57 29.73 5.69
N VAL A 5 40.64 30.15 4.83
CA VAL A 5 39.22 30.10 5.14
C VAL A 5 38.74 28.70 4.80
N PHE A 6 38.47 27.89 5.83
CA PHE A 6 37.76 26.63 5.67
C PHE A 6 36.29 26.93 5.44
N LEU A 7 35.85 26.95 4.19
CA LEU A 7 34.44 26.78 3.84
C LEU A 7 34.10 25.30 4.09
N ARG A 8 33.65 24.97 5.31
CA ARG A 8 32.93 23.71 5.53
C ARG A 8 31.65 23.79 4.70
N GLY A 9 31.55 22.88 3.74
CA GLY A 9 30.43 22.77 2.82
C GLY A 9 29.10 22.80 3.59
N ALA A 10 28.27 23.78 3.26
CA ALA A 10 26.84 23.60 3.42
C ALA A 10 26.48 22.44 2.50
N THR A 11 26.13 21.29 3.07
CA THR A 11 25.42 20.23 2.36
C THR A 11 24.23 20.91 1.69
N GLN A 12 24.27 20.99 0.36
CA GLN A 12 23.18 21.57 -0.40
C GLN A 12 21.94 20.71 -0.12
N MET A 13 21.04 21.21 0.73
CA MET A 13 19.74 20.60 0.92
C MET A 13 19.05 20.60 -0.45
N ASN A 14 18.63 19.40 -0.89
CA ASN A 14 17.94 19.19 -2.15
C ASN A 14 16.88 20.28 -2.37
N SER A 15 17.10 21.11 -3.38
CA SER A 15 16.39 22.38 -3.58
C SER A 15 14.97 22.24 -4.16
N ASN A 16 14.37 21.05 -4.08
CA ASN A 16 13.10 20.71 -4.74
C ASN A 16 12.02 20.14 -3.78
N MET A 17 12.13 20.35 -2.46
CA MET A 17 11.01 20.06 -1.58
C MET A 17 10.01 21.23 -1.59
N GLN A 18 8.75 20.93 -1.86
CA GLN A 18 7.64 21.88 -1.76
C GLN A 18 6.69 21.45 -0.64
N THR A 19 6.20 22.42 0.13
CA THR A 19 5.18 22.18 1.16
C THR A 19 3.80 22.42 0.56
N LEU A 20 2.93 21.42 0.65
CA LEU A 20 1.51 21.53 0.32
C LEU A 20 0.69 21.38 1.60
N GLN A 21 -0.20 22.34 1.86
CA GLN A 21 -1.14 22.26 2.98
C GLN A 21 -2.51 21.82 2.48
N ILE A 22 -3.06 20.77 3.07
CA ILE A 22 -4.36 20.20 2.71
C ILE A 22 -5.24 20.16 3.96
N LYS A 23 -6.50 20.58 3.82
CA LYS A 23 -7.52 20.38 4.85
C LYS A 23 -8.20 19.05 4.60
N ILE A 24 -8.28 18.22 5.63
CA ILE A 24 -8.97 16.93 5.57
C ILE A 24 -9.99 16.84 6.71
N SER A 25 -10.98 15.95 6.55
CA SER A 25 -11.95 15.69 7.60
C SER A 25 -11.31 14.94 8.77
N LYS A 26 -11.95 14.98 9.95
CA LYS A 26 -11.53 14.16 11.09
C LYS A 26 -11.62 12.66 10.77
N SER A 27 -12.64 12.25 10.02
CA SER A 27 -12.80 10.87 9.55
C SER A 27 -11.67 10.42 8.63
N ASP A 28 -11.17 11.26 7.72
CA ASP A 28 -10.03 10.90 6.86
C ASP A 28 -8.75 10.79 7.67
N PHE A 29 -8.56 11.69 8.64
CA PHE A 29 -7.41 11.65 9.54
C PHE A 29 -7.35 10.31 10.32
N GLU A 30 -8.50 9.85 10.80
CA GLU A 30 -8.65 8.56 11.48
C GLU A 30 -8.53 7.37 10.51
N ARG A 31 -9.20 7.41 9.36
CA ARG A 31 -9.18 6.35 8.33
C ARG A 31 -7.77 6.04 7.86
N TYR A 32 -6.99 7.07 7.53
CA TYR A 32 -5.61 6.92 7.10
C TYR A 32 -4.60 6.83 8.25
N LYS A 33 -5.08 6.76 9.51
CA LYS A 33 -4.27 6.60 10.73
C LYS A 33 -3.14 7.63 10.82
N LEU A 34 -3.42 8.87 10.41
CA LEU A 34 -2.46 9.95 10.48
C LEU A 34 -2.13 10.26 11.94
N LYS A 35 -0.85 10.51 12.24
CA LYS A 35 -0.37 10.76 13.61
C LYS A 35 0.15 12.17 13.84
N SER A 36 0.30 12.95 12.77
CA SER A 36 0.93 14.26 12.76
C SER A 36 0.30 15.13 11.68
N THR A 37 0.33 16.44 11.88
CA THR A 37 -0.09 17.44 10.88
C THR A 37 0.97 17.65 9.79
N GLU A 38 2.20 17.18 10.02
CA GLU A 38 3.28 17.17 9.05
C GLU A 38 3.72 15.73 8.79
N ILE A 39 3.73 15.34 7.52
CA ILE A 39 4.10 14.00 7.04
C ILE A 39 4.79 14.14 5.68
N LYS A 40 5.76 13.26 5.39
CA LYS A 40 6.34 13.21 4.05
C LYS A 40 5.29 12.72 3.06
N PHE A 41 5.30 13.29 1.86
CA PHE A 41 4.35 12.90 0.82
C PHE A 41 4.43 11.39 0.48
N THR A 42 5.63 10.80 0.49
CA THR A 42 5.83 9.36 0.27
C THR A 42 5.11 8.51 1.31
N ASP A 43 5.20 8.89 2.58
CA ASP A 43 4.61 8.15 3.69
C ASP A 43 3.07 8.31 3.65
N LEU A 44 2.57 9.48 3.25
CA LEU A 44 1.14 9.69 3.00
C LEU A 44 0.61 8.80 1.88
N VAL A 45 1.34 8.72 0.74
CA VAL A 45 0.97 7.84 -0.38
C VAL A 45 0.94 6.38 0.05
N GLU A 46 1.91 5.94 0.85
CA GLU A 46 1.94 4.58 1.39
C GLU A 46 0.75 4.29 2.31
N LEU A 47 0.42 5.20 3.23
CA LEU A 47 -0.74 5.05 4.12
C LEU A 47 -2.06 4.95 3.36
N ILE A 48 -2.25 5.81 2.34
CA ILE A 48 -3.44 5.77 1.48
C ILE A 48 -3.50 4.46 0.70
N SER A 49 -2.39 4.04 0.10
CA SER A 49 -2.32 2.80 -0.69
C SER A 49 -2.62 1.56 0.17
N ASN A 50 -2.11 1.53 1.40
CA ASN A 50 -2.37 0.44 2.34
C ASN A 50 -3.85 0.36 2.75
N GLU A 51 -4.54 1.50 2.91
CA GLU A 51 -5.97 1.47 3.23
C GLU A 51 -6.80 0.93 2.06
N TYR A 52 -6.50 1.34 0.82
CA TYR A 52 -7.17 0.77 -0.36
C TYR A 52 -6.90 -0.74 -0.52
N ALA A 53 -5.67 -1.18 -0.26
CA ALA A 53 -5.35 -2.61 -0.27
C ALA A 53 -6.15 -3.35 0.81
N ARG A 54 -6.28 -2.77 2.01
CA ARG A 54 -7.07 -3.34 3.11
C ARG A 54 -8.55 -3.47 2.73
N GLU A 55 -9.14 -2.44 2.13
CA GLU A 55 -10.52 -2.45 1.64
C GLU A 55 -10.71 -3.52 0.56
N THR A 56 -9.83 -3.57 -0.42
CA THR A 56 -9.87 -4.59 -1.49
C THR A 56 -9.81 -6.01 -0.92
N LEU A 57 -8.96 -6.26 0.09
CA LEU A 57 -8.88 -7.57 0.73
C LEU A 57 -10.15 -7.94 1.51
N LEU A 58 -10.83 -6.97 2.11
CA LEU A 58 -12.13 -7.20 2.75
C LEU A 58 -13.19 -7.55 1.71
N ASP A 59 -13.25 -6.81 0.60
CA ASP A 59 -14.18 -7.09 -0.50
C ASP A 59 -13.93 -8.49 -1.08
N CYS A 60 -12.66 -8.88 -1.28
CA CYS A 60 -12.33 -10.25 -1.71
C CYS A 60 -12.83 -11.31 -0.74
N ASN A 61 -12.75 -11.08 0.57
CA ASN A 61 -13.27 -12.01 1.57
C ASN A 61 -14.79 -12.11 1.50
N GLU A 62 -15.49 -11.00 1.32
CA GLU A 62 -16.95 -10.98 1.16
C GLU A 62 -17.38 -11.76 -0.08
N ILE A 63 -16.72 -11.52 -1.22
CA ILE A 63 -16.96 -12.26 -2.47
C ILE A 63 -16.69 -13.76 -2.25
N ALA A 64 -15.59 -14.12 -1.60
CA ALA A 64 -15.26 -15.52 -1.32
C ALA A 64 -16.33 -16.19 -0.44
N GLU A 65 -16.94 -15.46 0.48
CA GLU A 65 -18.05 -15.97 1.29
C GLU A 65 -19.33 -16.15 0.48
N GLN A 66 -19.69 -15.17 -0.34
CA GLN A 66 -20.88 -15.18 -1.20
C GLN A 66 -20.84 -16.32 -2.23
N GLU A 67 -19.69 -16.52 -2.87
CA GLU A 67 -19.48 -17.57 -3.86
C GLU A 67 -19.20 -18.95 -3.22
N GLY A 68 -19.18 -19.05 -1.89
CA GLY A 68 -18.94 -20.29 -1.16
C GLY A 68 -17.48 -20.77 -1.18
N LEU A 69 -16.57 -20.03 -1.81
CA LEU A 69 -15.14 -20.31 -1.86
C LEU A 69 -14.50 -20.36 -0.46
N SER A 70 -15.03 -19.58 0.49
CA SER A 70 -14.55 -19.55 1.88
C SER A 70 -14.73 -20.89 2.63
N LYS A 71 -15.58 -21.79 2.11
CA LYS A 71 -15.89 -23.10 2.72
C LYS A 71 -15.13 -24.24 2.06
N MET A 72 -14.48 -24.01 0.92
CA MET A 72 -13.80 -25.05 0.18
C MET A 72 -12.56 -25.55 0.93
N THR A 73 -12.39 -26.86 0.98
CA THR A 73 -11.17 -27.45 1.52
C THR A 73 -10.05 -27.42 0.49
N SER A 74 -8.81 -27.56 0.95
CA SER A 74 -7.66 -27.66 0.05
C SER A 74 -7.76 -28.88 -0.87
N GLU A 75 -8.36 -29.98 -0.39
CA GLU A 75 -8.60 -31.19 -1.18
C GLU A 75 -9.58 -30.93 -2.33
N GLU A 76 -10.68 -30.23 -2.07
CA GLU A 76 -11.68 -29.85 -3.08
C GLU A 76 -11.09 -28.93 -4.15
N ILE A 77 -10.33 -27.92 -3.74
CA ILE A 77 -9.62 -27.00 -4.66
C ILE A 77 -8.63 -27.77 -5.55
N ASN A 78 -7.84 -28.67 -4.96
CA ASN A 78 -6.87 -29.47 -5.72
C ASN A 78 -7.55 -30.42 -6.71
N ALA A 79 -8.69 -31.01 -6.33
CA ALA A 79 -9.47 -31.86 -7.21
C ALA A 79 -10.01 -31.07 -8.43
N GLU A 80 -10.51 -29.85 -8.22
CA GLU A 80 -10.97 -28.97 -9.30
C GLU A 80 -9.83 -28.57 -10.25
N ILE A 81 -8.69 -28.12 -9.70
CA ILE A 81 -7.50 -27.75 -10.50
C ILE A 81 -7.03 -28.93 -11.35
N LYS A 82 -6.99 -30.13 -10.77
CA LYS A 82 -6.59 -31.34 -11.48
C LYS A 82 -7.56 -31.66 -12.62
N ALA A 83 -8.87 -31.65 -12.35
CA ALA A 83 -9.88 -31.92 -13.36
C ALA A 83 -9.78 -30.96 -14.56
N VAL A 84 -9.54 -29.66 -14.31
CA VAL A 84 -9.37 -28.66 -15.37
C VAL A 84 -8.08 -28.89 -16.19
N ARG A 85 -6.99 -29.29 -15.54
CA ARG A 85 -5.70 -29.58 -16.23
C ARG A 85 -5.78 -30.85 -17.06
N ASP A 86 -6.31 -31.93 -16.48
CA ASP A 86 -6.49 -33.21 -17.16
C ASP A 86 -7.40 -33.06 -18.40
N ALA A 87 -8.44 -32.21 -18.32
CA ALA A 87 -9.29 -31.90 -19.46
C ALA A 87 -8.58 -31.14 -20.59
N LYS A 88 -7.54 -30.35 -20.30
CA LYS A 88 -6.72 -29.64 -21.31
C LYS A 88 -5.69 -30.55 -21.97
N ASP A 89 -5.14 -31.51 -21.24
CA ASP A 89 -4.14 -32.44 -21.77
C ASP A 89 -4.77 -33.54 -22.65
N HIS A 90 -6.09 -33.70 -22.58
CA HIS A 90 -6.87 -34.66 -23.37
C HIS A 90 -7.69 -34.03 -24.52
N SER A 91 -7.46 -32.75 -24.85
CA SER A 91 -8.05 -32.05 -26.00
C SER A 91 -7.04 -31.87 -27.13
#